data_AF-A0A350XKA7-F1
#
_entry.id   AF-A0A350XKA7-F1
#
_cell.length_a   1.000
_cell.length_b   1.000
_cell.length_c   1.000
_cell.angle_alpha   90.00
_cell.angle_beta   90.00
_cell.angle_gamma   90.00
#
_symmetry.space_group_name_H-M   'P 1'
#
loop_
_entity.id
_entity.type
_entity.pdbx_description
1 polymer ?
#
loop_
_entity_poly.entity_id
_entity_poly.type
_entity_poly.pdbx_seq_one_letter_code
_entity_poly.pdbx_strand_id
1 'polypeptide(L)'
;MDLYLNALESLVAQEVERQLQNLPPALVAYINSAQAIAYALNRLPPLYATSEEGWNKQQQKAKTQLAQQIESAVKSGLNAVLQNPLKPSTPLQLPPQTAEKYDRQILVNCPQYASVQLWP
;
A
#
# COMPACT_ATOMS: atom_id res chain seq x y z
N MET A 1 4.74 -23.60 -3.90
CA MET A 1 5.27 -22.53 -3.03
C MET A 1 4.13 -21.58 -2.80
N ASP A 2 3.66 -21.51 -1.57
CA ASP A 2 2.36 -20.92 -1.28
C ASP A 2 2.54 -19.41 -1.08
N LEU A 3 1.88 -18.63 -1.94
CA LEU A 3 1.86 -17.17 -1.86
C LEU A 3 0.75 -16.74 -0.93
N TYR A 4 0.99 -15.72 -0.13
CA TYR A 4 -0.03 -15.07 0.68
C TYR A 4 0.11 -13.56 0.57
N LEU A 5 -1.03 -12.89 0.52
CA LEU A 5 -1.11 -11.48 0.14
C LEU A 5 -2.23 -10.79 0.90
N ASN A 6 -1.99 -9.56 1.36
CA ASN A 6 -3.05 -8.74 1.92
C ASN A 6 -3.83 -8.08 0.77
N ALA A 7 -5.13 -8.40 0.65
CA ALA A 7 -6.01 -7.85 -0.37
C ALA A 7 -6.08 -6.31 -0.32
N LEU A 8 -5.88 -5.70 0.85
CA LEU A 8 -5.96 -4.25 1.04
C LEU A 8 -4.79 -3.47 0.42
N GLU A 9 -3.64 -4.09 0.15
CA GLU A 9 -2.44 -3.38 -0.31
C GLU A 9 -2.72 -2.53 -1.56
N SER A 10 -3.33 -3.12 -2.58
CA SER A 10 -3.68 -2.42 -3.82
C SER A 10 -4.67 -1.28 -3.62
N LEU A 11 -5.69 -1.47 -2.77
CA LEU A 11 -6.73 -0.47 -2.53
C LEU A 11 -6.19 0.73 -1.74
N VAL A 12 -5.36 0.47 -0.73
CA VAL A 12 -4.73 1.52 0.07
C VAL A 12 -3.76 2.32 -0.78
N ALA A 13 -2.95 1.68 -1.63
CA ALA A 13 -2.04 2.37 -2.53
C ALA A 13 -2.79 3.31 -3.50
N GLN A 14 -3.86 2.81 -4.14
CA GLN A 14 -4.71 3.62 -5.03
C GLN A 14 -5.36 4.80 -4.29
N GLU A 15 -5.82 4.58 -3.06
CA GLU A 15 -6.44 5.64 -2.27
C GLU A 15 -5.42 6.70 -1.82
N VAL A 16 -4.20 6.30 -1.49
CA VAL A 16 -3.09 7.23 -1.21
C VAL A 16 -2.80 8.09 -2.43
N GLU A 17 -2.64 7.49 -3.61
CA GLU A 17 -2.43 8.23 -4.87
C GLU A 17 -3.58 9.20 -5.14
N ARG A 18 -4.83 8.74 -5.00
CA ARG A 18 -6.03 9.57 -5.18
C ARG A 18 -6.05 10.77 -4.23
N GLN A 19 -5.71 10.58 -2.95
CA GLN A 19 -5.68 11.69 -1.98
C GLN A 19 -4.51 12.64 -2.24
N LEU A 20 -3.34 12.13 -2.65
CA LEU A 20 -2.18 12.95 -3.02
C LEU A 20 -2.46 13.85 -4.23
N GLN A 21 -3.19 13.35 -5.24
CA GLN A 21 -3.59 14.15 -6.41
C GLN A 21 -4.47 15.36 -6.04
N ASN A 22 -5.17 15.31 -4.91
CA ASN A 22 -5.99 16.41 -4.42
C ASN A 22 -5.22 17.42 -3.56
N LEU A 23 -3.93 17.17 -3.27
CA LEU A 23 -3.09 18.07 -2.48
C LEU A 23 -2.26 19.01 -3.36
N PRO A 24 -1.89 20.20 -2.85
CA PRO A 24 -0.95 21.09 -3.53
C PRO A 24 0.37 20.37 -3.84
N PRO A 25 0.93 20.50 -5.06
CA PRO A 25 2.18 19.82 -5.45
C PRO A 25 3.35 20.08 -4.51
N ALA A 26 3.42 21.29 -3.93
CA ALA A 26 4.44 21.67 -2.96
C ALA A 26 4.41 20.80 -1.69
N LEU A 27 3.24 20.32 -1.25
CA LEU A 27 3.12 19.43 -0.10
C LEU A 27 3.43 17.98 -0.48
N VAL A 28 2.99 17.54 -1.66
CA VAL A 28 3.20 16.18 -2.16
C VAL A 28 4.69 15.82 -2.19
N ALA A 29 5.57 16.77 -2.53
CA ALA A 29 7.02 16.57 -2.56
C ALA A 29 7.64 16.13 -1.22
N TYR A 30 6.99 16.41 -0.09
CA TYR A 30 7.47 16.06 1.24
C TYR A 30 6.81 14.81 1.82
N ILE A 31 5.83 14.22 1.11
CA ILE A 31 5.10 13.06 1.60
C ILE A 31 5.76 11.77 1.09
N ASN A 32 6.26 10.97 2.03
CA ASN A 32 6.61 9.59 1.73
C ASN A 32 5.34 8.72 1.69
N SER A 33 4.90 8.36 0.49
CA SER A 33 3.70 7.55 0.24
C SER A 33 3.81 6.15 0.86
N ALA A 34 4.97 5.51 0.85
CA ALA A 34 5.18 4.19 1.47
C ALA A 34 4.93 4.23 2.98
N GLN A 35 5.34 5.31 3.66
CA GLN A 35 5.04 5.49 5.09
C GLN A 35 3.54 5.66 5.34
N ALA A 36 2.84 6.43 4.49
CA ALA A 36 1.39 6.60 4.60
C ALA A 36 0.64 5.28 4.35
N ILE A 37 1.06 4.49 3.36
CA ILE A 37 0.50 3.16 3.07
C ILE A 37 0.71 2.23 4.27
N ALA A 38 1.95 2.11 4.77
CA ALA A 38 2.26 1.27 5.91
C ALA A 38 1.47 1.69 7.16
N TYR A 39 1.34 3.00 7.41
CA TYR A 39 0.56 3.54 8.51
C TYR A 39 -0.92 3.14 8.41
N ALA A 40 -1.51 3.25 7.22
CA ALA A 40 -2.90 2.89 6.99
C ALA A 40 -3.12 1.38 7.14
N LEU A 41 -2.29 0.54 6.50
CA LEU A 41 -2.39 -0.91 6.58
C LEU A 41 -2.27 -1.43 8.01
N ASN A 42 -1.41 -0.83 8.84
CA ASN A 42 -1.23 -1.20 10.25
C ASN A 42 -2.46 -0.91 11.13
N ARG A 43 -3.50 -0.26 10.60
CA ARG A 43 -4.72 0.13 11.33
C ARG A 43 -6.00 -0.46 10.73
N LEU A 44 -5.87 -1.10 9.59
CA LEU A 44 -6.98 -1.77 8.93
C LEU A 44 -6.98 -3.25 9.34
N PRO A 45 -8.15 -3.91 9.34
CA PRO A 45 -8.20 -5.34 9.60
C PRO A 45 -7.38 -6.09 8.52
N PRO A 46 -6.55 -7.07 8.91
CA PRO A 46 -5.74 -7.82 7.95
C PRO A 46 -6.63 -8.73 7.10
N LEU A 47 -6.55 -8.61 5.77
CA LEU A 47 -7.31 -9.45 4.84
C LEU A 47 -6.36 -10.25 3.94
N TYR A 48 -5.70 -11.24 4.53
CA TYR A 48 -4.82 -12.13 3.77
C TYR A 48 -5.59 -13.17 2.96
N ALA A 49 -5.06 -13.48 1.78
CA ALA A 49 -5.52 -14.55 0.91
C ALA A 49 -4.34 -15.35 0.37
N THR A 50 -4.54 -16.65 0.19
CA THR A 50 -3.58 -17.61 -0.38
C THR A 50 -4.04 -18.18 -1.73
N SER A 51 -5.22 -17.77 -2.20
CA SER A 51 -5.79 -18.14 -3.50
C SER A 51 -6.39 -16.91 -4.18
N GLU A 52 -6.53 -16.98 -5.50
CA GLU A 52 -7.11 -15.89 -6.29
C GLU A 52 -8.58 -15.67 -5.96
N GLU A 53 -9.36 -16.74 -5.73
CA GLU A 53 -10.78 -16.64 -5.35
C GLU A 53 -10.92 -16.02 -3.96
N GLY A 54 -10.06 -16.42 -3.02
CA GLY A 54 -9.99 -15.83 -1.69
C GLY A 54 -9.65 -14.34 -1.77
N TRP A 55 -8.66 -13.97 -2.61
CA TRP A 55 -8.26 -12.59 -2.81
C TRP A 55 -9.39 -11.74 -3.40
N ASN A 56 -10.07 -12.22 -4.43
CA ASN A 56 -11.21 -11.54 -5.05
C ASN A 56 -12.35 -11.32 -4.06
N LYS A 57 -12.66 -12.33 -3.23
CA LYS A 57 -13.68 -12.21 -2.18
C LYS A 57 -13.29 -11.17 -1.12
N GLN A 58 -12.03 -11.15 -0.70
CA GLN A 58 -11.54 -10.15 0.27
C GLN A 58 -11.52 -8.74 -0.33
N GLN A 59 -11.14 -8.59 -1.59
CA GLN A 59 -11.21 -7.32 -2.32
C GLN A 59 -12.64 -6.78 -2.37
N GLN A 60 -13.61 -7.63 -2.71
CA GLN A 60 -15.01 -7.22 -2.76
C GLN A 60 -15.53 -6.82 -1.37
N LYS A 61 -15.16 -7.58 -0.33
CA LYS A 61 -15.47 -7.24 1.06
C LYS A 61 -14.87 -5.89 1.45
N ALA A 62 -13.60 -5.65 1.11
CA ALA A 62 -12.92 -4.39 1.41
C ALA A 62 -13.60 -3.20 0.75
N LYS A 63 -13.93 -3.30 -0.55
CA LYS A 63 -14.61 -2.24 -1.30
C LYS A 63 -16.01 -1.93 -0.76
N THR A 64 -16.73 -2.93 -0.28
CA THR A 64 -18.13 -2.77 0.18
C THR A 64 -18.24 -2.38 1.65
N GLN A 65 -17.36 -2.90 2.52
CA GLN A 65 -17.49 -2.76 3.97
C GLN A 65 -16.42 -1.87 4.60
N LEU A 66 -15.25 -1.72 3.96
CA LEU A 66 -14.10 -1.03 4.53
C LEU A 66 -13.71 0.25 3.79
N ALA A 67 -14.39 0.63 2.71
CA ALA A 67 -14.04 1.81 1.92
C ALA A 67 -13.85 3.08 2.77
N GLN A 68 -14.80 3.38 3.66
CA GLN A 68 -14.72 4.54 4.55
C GLN A 68 -13.58 4.43 5.58
N GLN A 69 -13.30 3.21 6.06
CA GLN A 69 -12.18 2.98 6.97
C GLN A 69 -10.84 3.16 6.26
N ILE A 70 -10.72 2.67 5.03
CA ILE A 70 -9.54 2.84 4.17
C ILE A 70 -9.29 4.33 3.92
N GLU A 71 -10.31 5.07 3.50
CA GLU A 71 -10.22 6.51 3.26
C GLU A 71 -9.73 7.26 4.52
N SER A 72 -10.35 6.99 5.67
CA SER A 72 -9.99 7.62 6.94
C SER A 72 -8.57 7.24 7.42
N ALA A 73 -8.18 5.97 7.28
CA ALA A 73 -6.86 5.49 7.63
C ALA A 73 -5.77 6.13 6.76
N VAL A 74 -6.01 6.24 5.45
CA VAL A 74 -5.10 6.90 4.50
C VAL A 74 -4.97 8.37 4.83
N LYS A 75 -6.08 9.08 5.04
CA LYS A 75 -6.07 10.50 5.42
C LYS A 75 -5.26 10.73 6.70
N SER A 76 -5.44 9.86 7.69
CA SER A 76 -4.68 9.90 8.94
C SER A 76 -3.20 9.63 8.72
N GLY A 77 -2.85 8.71 7.81
CA GLY A 77 -1.47 8.41 7.44
C GLY A 77 -0.77 9.56 6.75
N LEU A 78 -1.42 10.19 5.77
CA LEU A 78 -0.91 11.38 5.10
C LEU A 78 -0.67 12.52 6.10
N ASN A 79 -1.65 12.77 6.99
CA ASN A 79 -1.49 13.77 8.05
C ASN A 79 -0.32 13.43 8.99
N ALA A 80 -0.15 12.17 9.38
CA ALA A 80 0.94 11.77 10.27
C ALA A 80 2.32 11.98 9.63
N VAL A 81 2.45 11.72 8.33
CA VAL A 81 3.69 11.99 7.58
C VAL A 81 3.93 13.49 7.48
N LEU A 82 2.90 14.28 7.18
CA LEU A 82 2.98 15.75 7.11
C LEU A 82 3.33 16.43 8.44
N GLN A 83 2.94 15.85 9.57
CA GLN A 83 3.30 16.39 10.89
C GLN A 83 4.79 16.19 11.20
N ASN A 84 5.45 15.18 10.62
CA ASN A 84 6.86 14.89 10.87
C ASN A 84 7.61 14.52 9.56
N PRO A 85 7.70 15.43 8.58
CA PRO A 85 8.21 15.11 7.24
C PRO A 85 9.72 14.83 7.24
N LEU A 86 10.45 15.37 8.21
CA LEU A 86 11.91 15.21 8.32
C LEU A 86 12.33 14.06 9.25
N LYS A 87 11.41 13.16 9.61
CA LYS A 87 11.74 12.04 10.49
C LYS A 87 12.80 11.14 9.83
N PRO A 88 14.02 11.06 10.35
CA PRO A 88 15.05 10.20 9.78
C PRO A 88 14.56 8.75 9.85
N SER A 89 14.57 8.08 8.69
CA SER A 89 14.10 6.71 8.53
C SER A 89 15.15 5.95 7.73
N THR A 90 15.70 4.88 8.28
CA THR A 90 16.56 3.97 7.51
C THR A 90 15.66 3.10 6.62
N PRO A 91 15.83 3.11 5.28
CA PRO A 91 15.03 2.29 4.40
C PRO A 91 15.15 0.80 4.71
N LEU A 92 14.07 0.05 4.52
CA LEU A 92 14.06 -1.39 4.73
C LEU A 92 14.85 -2.08 3.61
N GLN A 93 15.84 -2.89 4.00
CA GLN A 93 16.62 -3.71 3.07
C GLN A 93 16.05 -5.14 3.05
N LEU A 94 15.67 -5.63 1.88
CA LEU A 94 15.20 -7.00 1.71
C LEU A 94 16.40 -7.95 1.54
N PRO A 95 16.50 -9.05 2.31
CA PRO A 95 17.45 -10.11 2.02
C PRO A 95 17.20 -10.70 0.62
N PRO A 96 18.23 -11.19 -0.10
CA PRO A 96 18.09 -11.67 -1.49
C PRO A 96 16.99 -12.73 -1.67
N GLN A 97 16.91 -13.68 -0.74
CA GLN A 97 15.91 -14.76 -0.75
C GLN A 97 14.48 -14.26 -0.59
N THR A 98 14.30 -13.13 0.09
CA THR A 98 12.99 -12.52 0.31
C THR A 98 12.60 -11.64 -0.88
N ALA A 99 13.56 -10.96 -1.51
CA ALA A 99 13.33 -10.17 -2.71
C ALA A 99 12.73 -11.01 -3.86
N GLU A 100 13.27 -12.21 -4.12
CA GLU A 100 12.74 -13.15 -5.13
C GLU A 100 11.28 -13.58 -4.86
N LYS A 101 10.88 -13.63 -3.59
CA LYS A 101 9.50 -13.91 -3.19
C LYS A 101 8.59 -12.72 -3.48
N TYR A 102 9.04 -11.50 -3.16
CA TYR A 102 8.31 -10.26 -3.43
C TYR A 102 8.15 -9.99 -4.93
N ASP A 103 9.19 -10.21 -5.73
CA ASP A 103 9.12 -10.04 -7.19
C ASP A 103 8.06 -10.95 -7.81
N ARG A 104 8.01 -12.22 -7.40
CA ARG A 104 6.94 -13.14 -7.84
C ARG A 104 5.56 -12.70 -7.39
N GLN A 105 5.45 -12.15 -6.18
CA GLN A 105 4.20 -11.67 -5.61
C GLN A 105 3.68 -10.39 -6.33
N ILE A 106 4.57 -9.55 -6.84
CA ILE A 106 4.23 -8.38 -7.66
C ILE A 106 3.74 -8.81 -9.06
N LEU A 107 4.44 -9.76 -9.70
CA LEU A 107 4.13 -10.24 -11.05
C LEU A 107 2.74 -10.91 -11.17
N VAL A 108 2.24 -11.51 -10.08
CA VAL A 108 0.93 -12.17 -10.05
C VAL A 108 -0.23 -11.18 -9.89
N ASN A 109 0.01 -9.96 -9.38
CA ASN A 109 -1.06 -9.11 -8.85
C ASN A 109 -1.66 -8.05 -9.80
N CYS A 110 -0.96 -7.62 -10.86
CA CYS A 110 -1.51 -6.74 -11.90
C CYS A 110 -0.44 -6.34 -12.93
N PRO A 111 -0.70 -6.42 -14.25
CA PRO A 111 0.26 -6.00 -15.27
C PRO A 111 0.61 -4.49 -15.22
N GLN A 112 -0.19 -3.66 -14.55
CA GLN A 112 0.05 -2.22 -14.44
C GLN A 112 1.18 -1.82 -13.48
N TYR A 113 1.71 -2.75 -12.67
CA TYR A 113 2.94 -2.55 -11.89
C TYR A 113 4.21 -2.97 -12.65
N ALA A 114 4.08 -3.62 -13.81
CA ALA A 114 5.24 -4.03 -14.63
C ALA A 114 6.00 -2.82 -15.24
N SER A 115 5.35 -1.67 -15.30
CA SER A 115 5.88 -0.41 -15.83
C SER A 115 6.12 0.67 -14.77
N VAL A 116 5.82 0.40 -13.49
CA VAL A 116 6.27 1.28 -12.40
C VAL A 116 7.70 0.87 -12.10
N GLN A 117 8.64 1.65 -12.63
CA GLN A 117 10.06 1.57 -12.27
C GLN A 117 10.18 1.26 -10.78
N LEU A 118 10.83 0.13 -10.47
CA LEU A 118 11.37 -0.17 -9.15
C LEU A 118 11.91 1.15 -8.59
N TRP A 119 11.26 1.68 -7.55
CA TRP A 119 11.67 2.98 -7.02
C TRP A 119 13.16 2.91 -6.65
N PRO A 120 13.91 3.98 -6.96
CA PRO A 120 15.37 4.00 -6.78
C PRO A 120 15.78 3.82 -5.31
#